data_AF-A0A2V7JRN9-F1
#
_entry.id   AF-A0A2V7JRN9-F1
#
_cell.length_a   1.000
_cell.length_b   1.000
_cell.length_c   1.000
_cell.angle_alpha   90.00
_cell.angle_beta   90.00
_cell.angle_gamma   90.00
#
_symmetry.space_group_name_H-M   'P 1'
#
loop_
_entity.id
_entity.type
_entity.pdbx_description
1 polymer ?
#
loop_
_entity_poly.entity_id
_entity_poly.type
_entity_poly.pdbx_seq_one_letter_code
_entity_poly.pdbx_strand_id
1 'polypeptide(L)'
;MRAIFSRLPTFYLLSPDPTGTKFGNVRSASSVRQGTRGTIAHEFQHMINAGNRYQNPAVSHFEATWLDEALAHFAEDAVGRVQRGFGDLQALTFNDVLPCNSPCSEANDFNAFFFQNLARLTYWMDKPDQFAPFSKMADTSLAVRGAAWAIVRFAADNYSNGLPRALTRALAAGPDTGVKNFAAAAKVPIDTLVKGWLISMYADHLGVTNLAAQYQYRSYNFRSVMPPVARSVLSQSTATYPLRVQSIGSGSDNISAQNKSGSGTFYRLTVSSGAGAKNVKIVDGQGNNASYLGEHVYVLRVQ
;
A
#
# COMPACT_ATOMS: atom_id res chain seq x y z
N MET A 1 15.03 -9.30 14.45
CA MET A 1 15.62 -8.14 15.15
C MET A 1 15.57 -6.97 14.19
N ARG A 2 14.70 -5.98 14.46
CA ARG A 2 14.66 -4.70 13.73
C ARG A 2 15.72 -3.80 14.35
N ALA A 3 16.74 -3.45 13.58
CA ALA A 3 17.58 -2.30 13.85
C ALA A 3 18.18 -1.85 12.52
N ILE A 4 17.37 -1.16 11.73
CA ILE A 4 17.86 -0.21 10.74
C ILE A 4 17.13 1.08 11.09
N PHE A 5 17.89 2.04 11.59
CA PHE A 5 17.42 3.38 11.89
C PHE A 5 18.09 4.29 10.87
N SER A 6 17.31 5.02 10.08
CA SER A 6 17.83 6.13 9.29
C SER A 6 17.82 7.40 10.15
N ARG A 7 18.99 8.01 10.30
CA ARG A 7 19.17 9.43 10.66
C ARG A 7 20.30 9.92 9.75
N LEU A 8 20.01 10.86 8.84
CA LEU A 8 20.91 11.66 8.00
C LEU A 8 22.28 11.07 7.57
N PRO A 9 22.68 11.26 6.29
CA PRO A 9 22.60 10.26 5.22
C PRO A 9 23.53 9.05 5.48
N THR A 10 23.22 8.22 6.48
CA THR A 10 23.91 6.95 6.69
C THR A 10 22.88 5.88 6.94
N PHE A 11 22.99 4.76 6.22
CA PHE A 11 22.26 3.54 6.54
C PHE A 11 23.25 2.42 6.78
N TYR A 12 22.85 1.48 7.62
CA TYR A 12 23.65 0.33 8.01
C TYR A 12 23.05 -0.93 7.39
N LEU A 13 23.90 -1.79 6.83
CA LEU A 13 23.51 -3.10 6.36
C LEU A 13 24.04 -4.17 7.31
N LEU A 14 23.28 -5.26 7.41
CA LEU A 14 23.72 -6.44 8.14
C LEU A 14 24.99 -7.01 7.50
N SER A 15 26.03 -7.23 8.31
CA SER A 15 27.22 -7.97 7.90
C SER A 15 27.03 -9.47 8.19
N PRO A 16 27.49 -10.38 7.31
CA PRO A 16 27.48 -11.80 7.63
C PRO A 16 28.42 -12.14 8.78
N ASP A 17 28.02 -13.15 9.55
CA ASP A 17 28.81 -13.84 10.57
C ASP A 17 28.57 -15.36 10.39
N PRO A 18 29.19 -15.97 9.35
CA PRO A 18 28.85 -17.33 8.94
C PRO A 18 29.18 -18.39 9.99
N THR A 19 30.09 -18.09 10.91
CA THR A 19 30.51 -18.97 12.01
C THR A 19 29.85 -18.61 13.34
N GLY A 20 29.11 -17.49 13.41
CA GLY A 20 28.49 -17.00 14.64
C GLY A 20 29.48 -16.59 15.72
N THR A 21 30.78 -16.48 15.39
CA THR A 21 31.87 -16.31 16.36
C THR A 21 32.00 -14.86 16.81
N LYS A 22 31.47 -13.90 16.05
CA LYS A 22 31.55 -12.47 16.40
C LYS A 22 30.35 -12.00 17.20
N PHE A 23 29.14 -12.47 16.86
CA PHE A 23 27.89 -11.93 17.39
C PHE A 23 26.93 -13.00 17.94
N GLY A 24 27.37 -14.26 18.05
CA GLY A 24 26.62 -15.36 18.66
C GLY A 24 25.45 -15.89 17.82
N ASN A 25 25.19 -15.32 16.64
CA ASN A 25 24.13 -15.73 15.73
C ASN A 25 24.70 -16.00 14.35
N VAL A 26 24.55 -17.24 13.85
CA VAL A 26 25.00 -17.61 12.50
C VAL A 26 24.19 -16.82 11.46
N ARG A 27 24.90 -16.04 10.65
CA ARG A 27 24.38 -15.29 9.51
C ARG A 27 25.23 -15.62 8.29
N SER A 28 24.77 -16.56 7.46
CA SER A 28 25.50 -16.95 6.26
C SER A 28 25.59 -15.77 5.28
N ALA A 29 26.68 -15.72 4.50
CA ALA A 29 26.86 -14.71 3.47
C ALA A 29 25.72 -14.73 2.43
N SER A 30 25.22 -15.92 2.07
CA SER A 30 24.09 -16.07 1.15
C SER A 30 22.78 -15.51 1.72
N SER A 31 22.47 -15.79 2.99
CA SER A 31 21.26 -15.27 3.64
C SER A 31 21.30 -13.76 3.78
N VAL A 32 22.45 -13.18 4.18
CA VAL A 32 22.62 -11.73 4.30
C VAL A 32 22.53 -11.06 2.93
N ARG A 33 23.21 -11.59 1.91
CA ARG A 33 23.09 -11.07 0.53
C ARG A 33 21.65 -11.10 0.05
N GLN A 34 20.94 -12.19 0.27
CA GLN A 34 19.55 -12.31 -0.16
C GLN A 34 18.62 -11.34 0.59
N GLY A 35 18.76 -11.24 1.91
CA GLY A 35 17.90 -10.39 2.75
C GLY A 35 18.15 -8.88 2.64
N THR A 36 19.29 -8.46 2.08
CA THR A 36 19.65 -7.04 1.95
C THR A 36 19.23 -6.40 0.64
N ARG A 37 18.84 -7.19 -0.37
CA ARG A 37 18.53 -6.69 -1.73
C ARG A 37 17.42 -5.62 -1.74
N GLY A 38 16.24 -5.93 -1.20
CA GLY A 38 15.16 -4.95 -1.09
C GLY A 38 15.50 -3.81 -0.15
N THR A 39 16.13 -4.11 0.98
CA THR A 39 16.56 -3.12 1.97
C THR A 39 17.49 -2.06 1.38
N ILE A 40 18.42 -2.43 0.49
CA ILE A 40 19.28 -1.46 -0.19
C ILE A 40 18.44 -0.48 -1.02
N ALA A 41 17.45 -0.96 -1.77
CA ALA A 41 16.57 -0.10 -2.55
C ALA A 41 15.76 0.85 -1.64
N HIS A 42 15.25 0.32 -0.52
CA HIS A 42 14.50 1.07 0.50
C HIS A 42 15.35 2.21 1.09
N GLU A 43 16.50 1.88 1.68
CA GLU A 43 17.35 2.84 2.38
C GLU A 43 18.00 3.83 1.42
N PHE A 44 18.34 3.41 0.20
CA PHE A 44 18.90 4.31 -0.80
C PHE A 44 17.86 5.35 -1.26
N GLN A 45 16.57 5.01 -1.31
CA GLN A 45 15.53 5.98 -1.62
C GLN A 45 15.38 7.05 -0.51
N HIS A 46 15.54 6.69 0.76
CA HIS A 46 15.63 7.68 1.84
C HIS A 46 16.80 8.65 1.63
N MET A 47 17.96 8.14 1.20
CA MET A 47 19.10 9.00 0.86
C MET A 47 18.82 9.92 -0.34
N ILE A 48 18.12 9.43 -1.36
CA ILE A 48 17.71 10.26 -2.51
C ILE A 48 16.78 11.38 -2.05
N ASN A 49 15.76 11.07 -1.26
CA ASN A 49 14.83 12.07 -0.73
C ASN A 49 15.55 13.11 0.14
N ALA A 50 16.40 12.67 1.06
CA ALA A 50 17.18 13.56 1.91
C ALA A 50 18.18 14.41 1.09
N GLY A 51 18.88 13.81 0.13
CA GLY A 51 19.87 14.46 -0.71
C GLY A 51 19.26 15.54 -1.62
N ASN A 52 18.18 15.20 -2.33
CA ASN A 52 17.45 16.15 -3.18
C ASN A 52 16.97 17.36 -2.37
N ARG A 53 16.42 17.12 -1.17
CA ARG A 53 15.91 18.18 -0.31
C ARG A 53 17.01 19.02 0.31
N TYR A 54 18.13 18.40 0.71
CA TYR A 54 19.29 19.11 1.25
C TYR A 54 19.90 20.07 0.22
N GLN A 55 19.89 19.70 -1.07
CA GLN A 55 20.44 20.51 -2.16
C GLN A 55 19.44 21.53 -2.73
N ASN A 56 18.15 21.42 -2.39
CA ASN A 56 17.11 22.28 -2.94
C ASN A 56 16.88 23.51 -2.04
N PRO A 57 17.30 24.73 -2.45
CA PRO A 57 17.15 25.93 -1.63
C PRO A 57 15.68 26.36 -1.42
N ALA A 58 14.74 25.82 -2.21
CA ALA A 58 13.31 26.08 -2.03
C ALA A 58 12.66 25.18 -0.96
N VAL A 59 13.40 24.24 -0.36
CA VAL A 59 12.91 23.31 0.67
C VAL A 59 13.37 23.76 2.05
N SER A 60 12.46 23.82 3.03
CA SER A 60 12.78 24.10 4.44
C SER A 60 12.75 22.86 5.35
N HIS A 61 12.24 21.73 4.87
CA HIS A 61 12.04 20.51 5.66
C HIS A 61 12.29 19.23 4.84
N PHE A 62 12.70 18.16 5.52
CA PHE A 62 12.66 16.81 4.96
C PHE A 62 11.21 16.36 4.67
N GLU A 63 11.08 15.33 3.85
CA GLU A 63 9.77 14.76 3.51
C GLU A 63 9.04 14.28 4.77
N ALA A 64 7.71 14.36 4.75
CA ALA A 64 6.87 13.75 5.76
C ALA A 64 7.11 12.24 5.80
N THR A 65 7.30 11.69 7.01
CA THR A 65 7.65 10.29 7.25
C THR A 65 6.83 9.29 6.42
N TRP A 66 5.52 9.52 6.27
CA TRP A 66 4.66 8.61 5.52
C TRP A 66 5.00 8.55 4.03
N LEU A 67 5.31 9.70 3.41
CA LEU A 67 5.60 9.77 1.98
C LEU A 67 7.03 9.33 1.70
N ASP A 68 7.95 9.61 2.63
CA ASP A 68 9.33 9.11 2.57
C ASP A 68 9.37 7.57 2.60
N GLU A 69 8.67 6.96 3.56
CA GLU A 69 8.51 5.49 3.66
C GLU A 69 7.73 4.91 2.47
N ALA A 70 6.70 5.59 1.96
CA ALA A 70 5.96 5.15 0.79
C ALA A 70 6.85 5.07 -0.45
N LEU A 71 7.70 6.08 -0.68
CA LEU A 71 8.65 6.10 -1.78
C LEU A 71 9.73 5.02 -1.60
N ALA A 72 10.23 4.80 -0.38
CA ALA A 72 11.19 3.74 -0.10
C ALA A 72 10.63 2.33 -0.39
N HIS A 73 9.38 2.07 0.01
CA HIS A 73 8.68 0.84 -0.38
C HIS A 73 8.39 0.78 -1.89
N PHE A 74 8.08 1.90 -2.54
CA PHE A 74 7.95 1.95 -3.99
C PHE A 74 9.27 1.58 -4.68
N ALA A 75 10.41 1.99 -4.13
CA ALA A 75 11.73 1.68 -4.68
C ALA A 75 12.04 0.18 -4.61
N GLU A 76 11.67 -0.52 -3.53
CA GLU A 76 11.77 -1.99 -3.45
C GLU A 76 11.10 -2.66 -4.65
N ASP A 77 9.84 -2.27 -4.91
CA ASP A 77 9.01 -2.79 -6.00
C ASP A 77 9.55 -2.38 -7.38
N ALA A 78 9.98 -1.13 -7.54
CA ALA A 78 10.56 -0.63 -8.79
C ALA A 78 11.85 -1.39 -9.17
N VAL A 79 12.73 -1.64 -8.19
CA VAL A 79 13.95 -2.45 -8.41
C VAL A 79 13.57 -3.89 -8.72
N GLY A 80 12.59 -4.47 -8.01
CA GLY A 80 12.08 -5.81 -8.31
C GLY A 80 11.55 -5.93 -9.73
N ARG A 81 10.83 -4.93 -10.23
CA ARG A 81 10.32 -4.89 -11.61
C ARG A 81 11.45 -4.85 -12.63
N VAL A 82 12.46 -4.00 -12.42
CA VAL A 82 13.63 -3.96 -13.31
C VAL A 82 14.37 -5.29 -13.29
N GLN A 83 14.61 -5.85 -12.10
CA GLN A 83 15.28 -7.14 -11.92
C GLN A 83 14.57 -8.27 -12.67
N ARG A 84 13.23 -8.24 -12.72
CA ARG A 84 12.38 -9.26 -13.34
C ARG A 84 11.95 -8.93 -14.77
N GLY A 85 12.37 -7.79 -15.33
CA GLY A 85 12.00 -7.35 -16.67
C GLY A 85 10.53 -6.92 -16.82
N PHE A 86 9.87 -6.55 -15.72
CA PHE A 86 8.48 -6.09 -15.75
C PHE A 86 8.35 -4.61 -16.09
N GLY A 87 7.27 -4.26 -16.78
CA GLY A 87 6.89 -2.86 -17.01
C GLY A 87 6.37 -2.18 -15.73
N ASP A 88 6.52 -0.86 -15.63
CA ASP A 88 6.03 -0.08 -14.48
C ASP A 88 4.49 -0.14 -14.34
N LEU A 89 3.77 -0.29 -15.45
CA LEU A 89 2.30 -0.42 -15.51
C LEU A 89 1.84 -1.80 -16.00
N GLN A 90 2.71 -2.81 -15.93
CA GLN A 90 2.31 -4.18 -16.20
C GLN A 90 1.50 -4.71 -15.00
N ALA A 91 0.26 -5.13 -15.25
CA ALA A 91 -0.63 -5.70 -14.25
C ALA A 91 -0.14 -7.09 -13.82
N LEU A 92 0.61 -7.14 -12.71
CA LEU A 92 1.18 -8.40 -12.21
C LEU A 92 0.15 -9.22 -11.43
N THR A 93 0.07 -10.51 -11.76
CA THR A 93 -0.64 -11.57 -11.03
C THR A 93 0.31 -12.30 -10.08
N PHE A 94 -0.22 -13.17 -9.21
CA PHE A 94 0.63 -13.97 -8.32
C PHE A 94 1.60 -14.87 -9.10
N ASN A 95 1.13 -15.44 -10.22
CA ASN A 95 1.94 -16.32 -11.07
C ASN A 95 3.06 -15.55 -11.79
N ASP A 96 2.89 -14.25 -12.05
CA ASP A 96 3.97 -13.43 -12.62
C ASP A 96 5.09 -13.22 -11.60
N VAL A 97 4.74 -12.81 -10.38
CA VAL A 97 5.74 -12.48 -9.35
C VAL A 97 6.37 -13.72 -8.72
N LEU A 98 5.64 -14.83 -8.66
CA LEU A 98 6.11 -16.12 -8.16
C LEU A 98 5.59 -17.28 -9.03
N PRO A 99 6.20 -17.54 -10.20
CA PRO A 99 5.86 -18.69 -11.03
C PRO A 99 6.24 -19.99 -10.30
N CYS A 100 5.25 -20.76 -9.90
CA CYS A 100 5.45 -22.03 -9.20
C CYS A 100 5.79 -23.18 -10.16
N ASN A 101 6.98 -23.15 -10.77
CA ASN A 101 7.58 -24.33 -11.37
C ASN A 101 8.72 -24.77 -10.46
N SER A 102 8.65 -25.97 -9.87
CA SER A 102 9.62 -26.43 -8.87
C SER A 102 10.97 -26.79 -9.52
N PRO A 103 12.12 -26.30 -9.00
CA PRO A 103 12.22 -25.35 -7.88
C PRO A 103 11.86 -23.92 -8.33
N CYS A 104 11.06 -23.21 -7.51
CA CYS A 104 10.57 -21.85 -7.83
C CYS A 104 11.76 -20.89 -7.99
N SER A 105 12.21 -20.69 -9.23
CA SER A 105 13.43 -19.91 -9.54
C SER A 105 13.36 -18.49 -8.99
N GLU A 106 12.14 -17.94 -8.85
CA GLU A 106 11.90 -16.54 -8.53
C GLU A 106 11.53 -16.28 -7.06
N ALA A 107 11.54 -17.29 -6.20
CA ALA A 107 11.15 -17.12 -4.79
C ALA A 107 12.04 -16.10 -4.05
N ASN A 108 13.33 -16.06 -4.39
CA ASN A 108 14.26 -15.09 -3.84
C ASN A 108 13.88 -13.65 -4.25
N ASP A 109 13.58 -13.42 -5.52
CA ASP A 109 13.22 -12.09 -6.01
C ASP A 109 11.86 -11.63 -5.47
N PHE A 110 10.90 -12.56 -5.40
CA PHE A 110 9.61 -12.32 -4.76
C PHE A 110 9.77 -11.87 -3.31
N ASN A 111 10.52 -12.62 -2.51
CA ASN A 111 10.75 -12.32 -1.10
C ASN A 111 11.55 -11.02 -0.89
N ALA A 112 12.48 -10.71 -1.79
CA ALA A 112 13.33 -9.54 -1.68
C ALA A 112 12.59 -8.22 -2.00
N PHE A 113 11.71 -8.21 -3.00
CA PHE A 113 11.21 -6.96 -3.58
C PHE A 113 9.69 -6.77 -3.54
N PHE A 114 8.91 -7.85 -3.47
CA PHE A 114 7.46 -7.78 -3.62
C PHE A 114 6.71 -8.19 -2.35
N PHE A 115 7.14 -9.29 -1.72
CA PHE A 115 6.39 -9.91 -0.62
C PHE A 115 6.17 -8.96 0.56
N GLN A 116 7.18 -8.21 0.98
CA GLN A 116 7.08 -7.38 2.18
C GLN A 116 6.06 -6.24 2.03
N ASN A 117 5.96 -5.62 0.84
CA ASN A 117 4.97 -4.59 0.56
C ASN A 117 3.55 -5.16 0.53
N LEU A 118 3.37 -6.31 -0.12
CA LEU A 118 2.09 -7.02 -0.17
C LEU A 118 1.67 -7.50 1.23
N ALA A 119 2.60 -8.03 2.03
CA ALA A 119 2.35 -8.47 3.39
C ALA A 119 1.93 -7.31 4.30
N ARG A 120 2.58 -6.14 4.16
CA ARG A 120 2.20 -4.92 4.88
C ARG A 120 0.80 -4.45 4.49
N LEU A 121 0.48 -4.46 3.19
CA LEU A 121 -0.86 -4.11 2.71
C LEU A 121 -1.92 -5.09 3.24
N THR A 122 -1.61 -6.38 3.37
CA THR A 122 -2.51 -7.36 4.02
C THR A 122 -2.93 -6.93 5.42
N TYR A 123 -2.00 -6.43 6.26
CA TYR A 123 -2.34 -5.96 7.61
C TYR A 123 -3.28 -4.75 7.60
N TRP A 124 -3.17 -3.88 6.59
CA TRP A 124 -4.13 -2.79 6.38
C TRP A 124 -5.48 -3.33 5.92
N MET A 125 -5.51 -4.25 4.95
CA MET A 125 -6.74 -4.82 4.39
C MET A 125 -7.57 -5.57 5.44
N ASP A 126 -6.92 -6.18 6.43
CA ASP A 126 -7.60 -6.81 7.59
C ASP A 126 -8.26 -5.79 8.53
N LYS A 127 -7.73 -4.56 8.60
CA LYS A 127 -8.19 -3.48 9.50
C LYS A 127 -8.16 -2.10 8.82
N PRO A 128 -8.91 -1.91 7.72
CA PRO A 128 -8.77 -0.73 6.85
C PRO A 128 -9.30 0.55 7.50
N ASP A 129 -10.07 0.42 8.57
CA ASP A 129 -10.61 1.48 9.43
C ASP A 129 -9.58 2.03 10.44
N GLN A 130 -8.57 1.23 10.80
CA GLN A 130 -7.63 1.53 11.88
C GLN A 130 -6.37 2.27 11.43
N PHE A 131 -6.08 2.29 10.14
CA PHE A 131 -4.78 2.74 9.62
C PHE A 131 -4.97 3.68 8.43
N ALA A 132 -4.48 4.92 8.60
CA ALA A 132 -4.44 5.91 7.54
C ALA A 132 -3.07 5.91 6.85
N PRO A 133 -3.01 5.98 5.51
CA PRO A 133 -1.73 5.98 4.76
C PRO A 133 -0.87 7.21 5.07
N PHE A 134 -1.48 8.32 5.47
CA PHE A 134 -0.80 9.60 5.74
C PHE A 134 -0.37 9.77 7.21
N SER A 135 -0.51 8.71 8.02
CA SER A 135 -0.23 8.77 9.44
C SER A 135 1.27 8.88 9.72
N LYS A 136 1.63 9.67 10.75
CA LYS A 136 3.00 9.72 11.29
C LYS A 136 3.50 8.35 11.79
N MET A 137 2.59 7.41 12.07
CA MET A 137 2.92 6.04 12.46
C MET A 137 3.54 5.22 11.31
N ALA A 138 3.80 5.79 10.14
CA ALA A 138 4.50 5.10 9.06
C ALA A 138 5.89 4.60 9.49
N ASP A 139 6.53 5.21 10.49
CA ASP A 139 7.79 4.74 11.07
C ASP A 139 7.64 3.41 11.84
N THR A 140 6.49 3.17 12.47
CA THR A 140 6.30 2.13 13.49
C THR A 140 5.26 1.08 13.10
N SER A 141 4.28 1.43 12.27
CA SER A 141 3.18 0.58 11.85
C SER A 141 3.39 -0.01 10.45
N LEU A 142 3.47 -1.34 10.39
CA LEU A 142 3.54 -2.09 9.14
C LEU A 142 2.30 -1.87 8.25
N ALA A 143 1.11 -1.79 8.84
CA ALA A 143 -0.12 -1.56 8.09
C ALA A 143 -0.16 -0.16 7.45
N VAL A 144 0.31 0.87 8.17
CA VAL A 144 0.42 2.24 7.62
C VAL A 144 1.40 2.27 6.45
N ARG A 145 2.56 1.62 6.57
CA ARG A 145 3.53 1.50 5.47
C ARG A 145 2.93 0.84 4.22
N GLY A 146 2.18 -0.26 4.41
CA GLY A 146 1.50 -0.95 3.32
C GLY A 146 0.45 -0.08 2.62
N ALA A 147 -0.36 0.63 3.40
CA ALA A 147 -1.34 1.57 2.88
C ALA A 147 -0.69 2.74 2.12
N ALA A 148 0.40 3.29 2.68
CA ALA A 148 1.14 4.40 2.10
C ALA A 148 1.78 4.03 0.75
N TRP A 149 2.41 2.85 0.66
CA TRP A 149 2.89 2.29 -0.61
C TRP A 149 1.74 2.10 -1.61
N ALA A 150 0.64 1.49 -1.19
CA ALA A 150 -0.48 1.19 -2.07
C ALA A 150 -1.13 2.45 -2.66
N ILE A 151 -1.35 3.51 -1.86
CA ILE A 151 -1.94 4.75 -2.38
C ILE A 151 -0.99 5.52 -3.32
N VAL A 152 0.32 5.52 -3.06
CA VAL A 152 1.30 6.10 -3.99
C VAL A 152 1.39 5.27 -5.27
N ARG A 153 1.25 3.94 -5.18
CA ARG A 153 1.14 3.06 -6.35
C ARG A 153 -0.11 3.32 -7.16
N PHE A 154 -1.25 3.49 -6.50
CA PHE A 154 -2.50 3.88 -7.14
C PHE A 154 -2.36 5.22 -7.87
N ALA A 155 -1.68 6.20 -7.26
CA ALA A 155 -1.40 7.48 -7.90
C ALA A 155 -0.50 7.32 -9.14
N ALA A 156 0.52 6.47 -9.06
CA ALA A 156 1.38 6.15 -10.19
C ALA A 156 0.61 5.49 -11.34
N ASP A 157 -0.36 4.62 -11.04
CA ASP A 157 -1.15 3.95 -12.07
C ASP A 157 -2.11 4.90 -12.78
N ASN A 158 -2.74 5.82 -12.04
CA ASN A 158 -3.90 6.57 -12.50
C ASN A 158 -3.63 8.06 -12.78
N TYR A 159 -2.57 8.65 -12.21
CA TYR A 159 -2.29 10.09 -12.27
C TYR A 159 -0.88 10.43 -12.77
N SER A 160 -0.08 9.44 -13.15
CA SER A 160 1.26 9.67 -13.72
C SER A 160 1.28 9.99 -15.21
N ASN A 161 0.12 9.98 -15.89
CA ASN A 161 0.01 10.06 -17.34
C ASN A 161 0.86 8.99 -18.07
N GLY A 162 0.90 7.77 -17.52
CA GLY A 162 1.70 6.68 -18.09
C GLY A 162 3.19 6.73 -17.73
N LEU A 163 3.62 7.68 -16.90
CA LEU A 163 5.02 7.90 -16.53
C LEU A 163 5.26 7.77 -15.01
N PRO A 164 5.08 6.59 -14.38
CA PRO A 164 5.29 6.39 -12.95
C PRO A 164 6.60 6.96 -12.40
N ARG A 165 7.71 6.79 -13.13
CA ARG A 165 9.04 7.31 -12.74
C ARG A 165 9.11 8.83 -12.70
N ALA A 166 8.34 9.52 -13.54
CA ALA A 166 8.28 10.98 -13.51
C ALA A 166 7.52 11.46 -12.28
N LEU A 167 6.42 10.78 -11.92
CA LEU A 167 5.67 11.07 -10.70
C LEU A 167 6.53 10.88 -9.45
N THR A 168 7.23 9.73 -9.32
CA THR A 168 8.06 9.46 -8.13
C THR A 168 9.25 10.41 -8.01
N ARG A 169 9.85 10.84 -9.13
CA ARG A 169 10.86 11.91 -9.13
C ARG A 169 10.29 13.25 -8.65
N ALA A 170 9.09 13.62 -9.09
CA ALA A 170 8.45 14.85 -8.64
C ALA A 170 8.17 14.81 -7.13
N LEU A 171 7.68 13.69 -6.61
CA LEU A 171 7.47 13.48 -5.17
C LEU A 171 8.78 13.60 -4.37
N ALA A 172 9.88 13.04 -4.88
CA ALA A 172 11.18 13.09 -4.21
C ALA A 172 11.86 14.48 -4.22
N ALA A 173 11.49 15.36 -5.15
CA ALA A 173 12.18 16.64 -5.37
C ALA A 173 11.69 17.77 -4.44
N GLY A 174 10.41 17.75 -4.03
CA GLY A 174 9.77 18.87 -3.32
C GLY A 174 9.37 20.03 -4.26
N PRO A 175 9.13 21.25 -3.74
CA PRO A 175 9.49 21.72 -2.40
C PRO A 175 8.49 21.32 -1.30
N ASP A 176 7.24 21.04 -1.67
CA ASP A 176 6.18 20.67 -0.73
C ASP A 176 6.49 19.36 0.00
N THR A 177 5.78 19.09 1.10
CA THR A 177 5.86 17.83 1.86
C THR A 177 4.49 17.20 2.07
N GLY A 178 4.48 15.91 2.39
CA GLY A 178 3.32 15.14 2.80
C GLY A 178 2.16 15.22 1.81
N VAL A 179 0.95 15.43 2.34
CA VAL A 179 -0.28 15.46 1.55
C VAL A 179 -0.25 16.57 0.50
N LYS A 180 0.34 17.73 0.81
CA LYS A 180 0.46 18.84 -0.14
C LYS A 180 1.34 18.45 -1.33
N ASN A 181 2.50 17.84 -1.07
CA ASN A 181 3.38 17.31 -2.11
C ASN A 181 2.67 16.27 -2.96
N PHE A 182 2.01 15.32 -2.31
CA PHE A 182 1.33 14.22 -2.99
C PHE A 182 0.22 14.72 -3.93
N ALA A 183 -0.63 15.64 -3.46
CA ALA A 183 -1.68 16.24 -4.27
C ALA A 183 -1.11 17.09 -5.42
N ALA A 184 -0.05 17.87 -5.16
CA ALA A 184 0.60 18.70 -6.18
C ALA A 184 1.22 17.85 -7.30
N ALA A 185 1.95 16.77 -6.95
CA ALA A 185 2.58 15.89 -7.92
C ALA A 185 1.55 15.10 -8.76
N ALA A 186 0.47 14.62 -8.13
CA ALA A 186 -0.62 13.93 -8.82
C ALA A 186 -1.57 14.90 -9.58
N LYS A 187 -1.43 16.21 -9.35
CA LYS A 187 -2.25 17.29 -9.96
C LYS A 187 -3.75 17.11 -9.73
N VAL A 188 -4.13 16.56 -8.58
CA VAL A 188 -5.52 16.38 -8.16
C VAL A 188 -5.66 16.58 -6.64
N PRO A 189 -6.85 16.98 -6.14
CA PRO A 189 -7.10 17.08 -4.71
C PRO A 189 -6.91 15.74 -3.99
N ILE A 190 -6.50 15.78 -2.72
CA ILE A 190 -6.27 14.57 -1.91
C ILE A 190 -7.51 13.69 -1.81
N ASP A 191 -8.71 14.28 -1.71
CA ASP A 191 -9.97 13.53 -1.62
C ASP A 191 -10.25 12.72 -2.89
N THR A 192 -9.76 13.19 -4.05
CA THR A 192 -9.88 12.43 -5.31
C THR A 192 -9.00 11.19 -5.27
N LEU A 193 -7.76 11.30 -4.76
CA LEU A 193 -6.84 10.18 -4.60
C LEU A 193 -7.36 9.17 -3.58
N VAL A 194 -7.80 9.63 -2.40
CA VAL A 194 -8.33 8.76 -1.34
C VAL A 194 -9.58 8.03 -1.80
N LYS A 195 -10.55 8.73 -2.43
CA LYS A 195 -11.74 8.12 -3.02
C LYS A 195 -11.37 7.02 -4.01
N GLY A 196 -10.53 7.37 -4.99
CA GLY A 196 -10.13 6.44 -6.05
C GLY A 196 -9.45 5.21 -5.49
N TRP A 197 -8.52 5.42 -4.57
CA TRP A 197 -7.77 4.36 -3.90
C TRP A 197 -8.69 3.44 -3.08
N LEU A 198 -9.54 3.97 -2.21
CA LEU A 198 -10.45 3.17 -1.39
C LEU A 198 -11.40 2.32 -2.27
N ILE A 199 -11.97 2.90 -3.32
CA ILE A 199 -12.82 2.15 -4.26
C ILE A 199 -11.99 1.06 -4.95
N SER A 200 -10.77 1.37 -5.40
CA SER A 200 -9.90 0.40 -6.07
C SER A 200 -9.54 -0.78 -5.17
N MET A 201 -9.34 -0.57 -3.86
CA MET A 201 -9.02 -1.66 -2.95
C MET A 201 -10.12 -2.72 -2.89
N TYR A 202 -11.38 -2.35 -3.13
CA TYR A 202 -12.49 -3.29 -3.24
C TYR A 202 -12.73 -3.75 -4.69
N ALA A 203 -12.71 -2.82 -5.65
CA ALA A 203 -13.20 -3.05 -7.01
C ALA A 203 -12.15 -3.61 -7.98
N ASP A 204 -10.86 -3.53 -7.63
CA ASP A 204 -9.75 -3.97 -8.47
C ASP A 204 -10.00 -5.39 -9.01
N HIS A 205 -9.99 -5.53 -10.34
CA HIS A 205 -10.17 -6.80 -11.06
C HIS A 205 -11.36 -7.66 -10.59
N LEU A 206 -12.38 -7.06 -9.96
CA LEU A 206 -13.58 -7.75 -9.47
C LEU A 206 -14.58 -8.05 -10.60
N GLY A 207 -14.40 -7.46 -11.79
CA GLY A 207 -15.30 -7.64 -12.92
C GLY A 207 -16.58 -6.81 -12.83
N VAL A 208 -16.56 -5.69 -12.09
CA VAL A 208 -17.71 -4.78 -11.99
C VAL A 208 -18.00 -4.14 -13.35
N THR A 209 -19.21 -4.35 -13.88
CA THR A 209 -19.65 -3.81 -15.17
C THR A 209 -19.57 -2.28 -15.19
N ASN A 210 -19.01 -1.72 -16.27
CA ASN A 210 -18.85 -0.28 -16.48
C ASN A 210 -18.04 0.43 -15.36
N LEU A 211 -17.18 -0.28 -14.64
CA LEU A 211 -16.26 0.34 -13.70
C LEU A 211 -15.24 1.20 -14.45
N ALA A 212 -15.17 2.49 -14.11
CA ALA A 212 -14.17 3.38 -14.68
C ALA A 212 -12.74 2.88 -14.38
N ALA A 213 -11.84 2.96 -15.37
CA ALA A 213 -10.48 2.44 -15.27
C ALA A 213 -9.69 3.03 -14.09
N GLN A 214 -9.99 4.28 -13.71
CA GLN A 214 -9.38 4.97 -12.56
C GLN A 214 -9.67 4.33 -11.19
N TYR A 215 -10.58 3.37 -11.11
CA TYR A 215 -10.91 2.62 -9.90
C TYR A 215 -10.29 1.22 -9.89
N GLN A 216 -9.23 1.01 -10.67
CA GLN A 216 -8.46 -0.23 -10.70
C GLN A 216 -6.97 0.07 -10.59
N TYR A 217 -6.20 -0.92 -10.14
CA TYR A 217 -4.76 -0.89 -10.30
C TYR A 217 -4.41 -1.35 -11.72
N ARG A 218 -3.41 -0.71 -12.31
CA ARG A 218 -2.87 -1.07 -13.63
C ARG A 218 -1.56 -1.85 -13.50
N SER A 219 -0.90 -1.72 -12.35
CA SER A 219 0.37 -2.36 -12.04
C SER A 219 0.25 -3.69 -11.30
N TYR A 220 -0.91 -3.96 -10.71
CA TYR A 220 -1.18 -5.20 -9.99
C TYR A 220 -2.61 -5.63 -10.26
N ASN A 221 -2.80 -6.95 -10.30
CA ASN A 221 -4.09 -7.55 -10.05
C ASN A 221 -4.09 -8.03 -8.59
N PHE A 222 -4.62 -7.21 -7.68
CA PHE A 222 -4.62 -7.56 -6.26
C PHE A 222 -5.56 -8.72 -5.95
N ARG A 223 -6.62 -8.93 -6.73
CA ARG A 223 -7.48 -10.12 -6.62
C ARG A 223 -6.69 -11.42 -6.86
N SER A 224 -5.64 -11.38 -7.67
CA SER A 224 -4.74 -12.50 -7.88
C SER A 224 -3.62 -12.58 -6.83
N VAL A 225 -2.94 -11.46 -6.56
CA VAL A 225 -1.71 -11.45 -5.75
C VAL A 225 -1.98 -11.57 -4.25
N MET A 226 -3.04 -10.93 -3.74
CA MET A 226 -3.27 -10.83 -2.30
C MET A 226 -3.71 -12.14 -1.64
N PRO A 227 -4.57 -13.00 -2.23
CA PRO A 227 -5.04 -14.20 -1.53
C PRO A 227 -3.93 -15.16 -1.08
N PRO A 228 -2.93 -15.51 -1.92
CA PRO A 228 -1.83 -16.37 -1.47
C PRO A 228 -0.94 -15.71 -0.42
N VAL A 229 -0.67 -14.40 -0.56
CA VAL A 229 0.11 -13.63 0.43
C VAL A 229 -0.61 -13.58 1.77
N ALA A 230 -1.90 -13.24 1.75
CA ALA A 230 -2.74 -13.16 2.94
C ALA A 230 -2.83 -14.50 3.67
N ARG A 231 -2.93 -15.61 2.92
CA ARG A 231 -2.90 -16.94 3.49
C ARG A 231 -1.67 -17.16 4.37
N SER A 232 -0.50 -16.79 3.87
CA SER A 232 0.76 -16.90 4.60
C SER A 232 0.82 -15.91 5.79
N VAL A 233 0.50 -14.65 5.54
CA VAL A 233 0.67 -13.55 6.51
C VAL A 233 -0.32 -13.61 7.67
N LEU A 234 -1.57 -13.97 7.39
CA LEU A 234 -2.66 -14.07 8.37
C LEU A 234 -2.90 -15.51 8.84
N SER A 235 -2.06 -16.47 8.43
CA SER A 235 -2.19 -17.90 8.76
C SER A 235 -3.58 -18.47 8.47
N GLN A 236 -4.16 -18.13 7.32
CA GLN A 236 -5.48 -18.61 6.90
C GLN A 236 -5.40 -20.02 6.30
N SER A 237 -6.46 -20.81 6.49
CA SER A 237 -6.59 -22.13 5.85
C SER A 237 -6.78 -22.03 4.33
N THR A 238 -7.49 -20.99 3.88
CA THR A 238 -7.83 -20.75 2.47
C THR A 238 -7.24 -19.42 2.00
N ALA A 239 -6.72 -19.39 0.77
CA ALA A 239 -6.29 -18.15 0.14
C ALA A 239 -7.51 -17.31 -0.26
N THR A 240 -7.78 -16.24 0.49
CA THR A 240 -8.90 -15.33 0.24
C THR A 240 -8.45 -13.88 0.17
N TYR A 241 -9.16 -13.05 -0.60
CA TYR A 241 -8.85 -11.62 -0.69
C TYR A 241 -9.05 -10.96 0.69
N PRO A 242 -8.01 -10.35 1.30
CA PRO A 242 -8.02 -10.07 2.74
C PRO A 242 -8.79 -8.79 3.13
N LEU A 243 -9.39 -8.08 2.18
CA LEU A 243 -10.10 -6.84 2.50
C LEU A 243 -11.31 -7.16 3.38
N ARG A 244 -11.31 -6.63 4.60
CA ARG A 244 -12.41 -6.79 5.55
C ARG A 244 -13.61 -5.99 5.05
N VAL A 245 -14.67 -6.72 4.68
CA VAL A 245 -15.95 -6.16 4.24
C VAL A 245 -17.04 -6.69 5.15
N GLN A 246 -17.74 -5.80 5.83
CA GLN A 246 -18.81 -6.16 6.75
C GLN A 246 -20.14 -6.24 6.01
N SER A 247 -20.78 -7.41 6.02
CA SER A 247 -22.14 -7.55 5.49
C SER A 247 -23.14 -6.77 6.37
N ILE A 248 -24.07 -6.07 5.72
CA ILE A 248 -25.16 -5.31 6.34
C ILE A 248 -26.48 -5.61 5.60
N GLY A 249 -27.61 -5.27 6.20
CA GLY A 249 -28.93 -5.35 5.59
C GLY A 249 -29.82 -6.49 6.09
N SER A 250 -29.56 -7.05 7.27
CA SER A 250 -30.47 -7.99 7.94
C SER A 250 -31.79 -7.34 8.39
N GLY A 251 -31.82 -6.00 8.46
CA GLY A 251 -32.94 -5.19 8.94
C GLY A 251 -32.82 -4.77 10.41
N SER A 252 -31.87 -5.32 11.17
CA SER A 252 -31.60 -4.99 12.58
C SER A 252 -30.15 -4.60 12.86
N ASP A 253 -29.33 -4.42 11.83
CA ASP A 253 -27.90 -4.13 11.98
C ASP A 253 -27.68 -2.70 12.49
N ASN A 254 -27.29 -2.57 13.76
CA ASN A 254 -26.74 -1.34 14.32
C ASN A 254 -25.22 -1.53 14.50
N ILE A 255 -24.44 -0.97 13.58
CA ILE A 255 -22.98 -1.15 13.54
C ILE A 255 -22.31 0.16 13.92
N SER A 256 -21.54 0.13 15.02
CA SER A 256 -20.63 1.22 15.37
C SER A 256 -19.29 1.03 14.67
N ALA A 257 -18.77 2.09 14.08
CA ALA A 257 -17.45 2.11 13.45
C ALA A 257 -16.77 3.47 13.67
N GLN A 258 -15.45 3.49 13.47
CA GLN A 258 -14.64 4.70 13.49
C GLN A 258 -13.72 4.68 12.28
N ASN A 259 -13.71 5.75 11.50
CA ASN A 259 -12.73 5.94 10.43
C ASN A 259 -11.71 6.99 10.86
N LYS A 260 -10.43 6.66 10.78
CA LYS A 260 -9.36 7.67 10.87
C LYS A 260 -9.31 8.45 9.56
N SER A 261 -8.85 9.70 9.61
CA SER A 261 -8.72 10.53 8.40
C SER A 261 -7.87 9.83 7.34
N GLY A 262 -8.42 9.60 6.15
CA GLY A 262 -7.75 8.89 5.04
C GLY A 262 -7.82 7.36 5.11
N SER A 263 -8.50 6.78 6.11
CA SER A 263 -8.84 5.35 6.17
C SER A 263 -10.24 5.08 5.59
N GLY A 264 -10.71 3.83 5.61
CA GLY A 264 -12.07 3.52 5.17
C GLY A 264 -12.64 2.25 5.77
N THR A 265 -13.97 2.23 5.94
CA THR A 265 -14.73 1.03 6.33
C THR A 265 -15.56 0.56 5.14
N PHE A 266 -15.56 -0.74 4.90
CA PHE A 266 -16.23 -1.35 3.75
C PHE A 266 -17.45 -2.14 4.22
N TYR A 267 -18.61 -1.79 3.68
CA TYR A 267 -19.86 -2.51 3.93
C TYR A 267 -20.38 -3.14 2.65
N ARG A 268 -21.02 -4.30 2.78
CA ARG A 268 -21.75 -4.94 1.68
C ARG A 268 -23.20 -5.13 2.05
N LEU A 269 -24.07 -4.41 1.35
CA LEU A 269 -25.52 -4.60 1.40
C LEU A 269 -25.95 -5.52 0.25
N THR A 270 -26.45 -6.72 0.57
CA THR A 270 -27.05 -7.59 -0.44
C THR A 270 -28.53 -7.27 -0.59
N VAL A 271 -28.96 -6.96 -1.82
CA VAL A 271 -30.37 -6.64 -2.12
C VAL A 271 -30.87 -7.65 -3.14
N SER A 272 -31.83 -8.49 -2.75
CA SER A 272 -32.47 -9.44 -3.68
C SER A 272 -33.16 -8.69 -4.82
N SER A 273 -33.19 -9.32 -6.00
CA SER A 273 -33.95 -8.80 -7.15
C SER A 273 -35.40 -8.51 -6.75
N GLY A 274 -35.91 -7.34 -7.11
CA GLY A 274 -37.28 -6.91 -6.78
C GLY A 274 -37.52 -6.46 -5.33
N ALA A 275 -36.51 -6.46 -4.44
CA ALA A 275 -36.70 -6.15 -3.01
C ALA A 275 -36.97 -4.67 -2.66
N GLY A 276 -37.20 -3.82 -3.67
CA GLY A 276 -37.44 -2.38 -3.53
C GLY A 276 -36.21 -1.60 -3.06
N ALA A 277 -36.41 -0.30 -2.80
CA ALA A 277 -35.37 0.56 -2.27
C ALA A 277 -34.97 0.15 -0.84
N LYS A 278 -33.67 0.28 -0.52
CA LYS A 278 -33.15 0.09 0.84
C LYS A 278 -32.60 1.42 1.35
N ASN A 279 -32.89 1.70 2.62
CA ASN A 279 -32.38 2.89 3.30
C ASN A 279 -31.23 2.50 4.22
N VAL A 280 -30.09 3.14 4.05
CA VAL A 280 -28.96 3.08 4.99
C VAL A 280 -28.86 4.44 5.65
N LYS A 281 -28.86 4.48 6.98
CA LYS A 281 -28.66 5.69 7.76
C LYS A 281 -27.31 5.62 8.44
N ILE A 282 -26.58 6.73 8.41
CA ILE A 282 -25.36 6.91 9.18
C ILE A 282 -25.68 7.95 10.25
N VAL A 283 -25.48 7.56 11.49
CA VAL A 283 -25.80 8.38 12.65
C VAL A 283 -24.57 8.60 13.53
N ASP A 284 -24.56 9.70 14.27
CA ASP A 284 -23.56 9.96 15.31
C ASP A 284 -23.79 9.08 16.55
N GLY A 285 -22.92 9.22 17.56
CA GLY A 285 -23.02 8.46 18.81
C GLY A 285 -24.29 8.76 19.63
N GLN A 286 -25.04 9.80 19.25
CA GLN A 286 -26.28 10.24 19.87
C GLN A 286 -27.52 9.84 19.04
N GLY A 287 -27.34 9.21 17.88
CA GLY A 287 -28.42 8.77 17.00
C GLY A 287 -28.95 9.84 16.03
N ASN A 288 -28.32 11.02 15.96
CA ASN A 288 -28.66 12.04 14.96
C ASN A 288 -27.97 11.72 13.63
N ASN A 289 -28.43 12.32 12.53
CA ASN A 289 -27.73 12.21 11.25
C ASN A 289 -26.27 12.63 11.41
N ALA A 290 -25.36 11.72 11.07
CA ALA A 290 -23.93 11.98 11.11
C ALA A 290 -23.58 13.16 10.20
N SER A 291 -22.82 14.13 10.74
CA SER A 291 -22.21 15.21 9.97
C SER A 291 -20.77 15.36 10.42
N TYR A 292 -19.85 15.00 9.53
CA TYR A 292 -18.41 15.09 9.78
C TYR A 292 -17.74 15.80 8.62
N LEU A 293 -16.89 16.78 8.92
CA LEU A 293 -16.15 17.51 7.89
C LEU A 293 -15.21 16.56 7.14
N GLY A 294 -15.41 16.42 5.83
CA GLY A 294 -14.58 15.59 4.96
C GLY A 294 -14.94 14.09 4.96
N GLU A 295 -16.00 13.66 5.66
CA GLU A 295 -16.48 12.29 5.53
C GLU A 295 -17.32 12.12 4.26
N HIS A 296 -17.08 11.02 3.56
CA HIS A 296 -17.75 10.69 2.31
C HIS A 296 -18.26 9.26 2.35
N VAL A 297 -19.48 9.07 1.82
CA VAL A 297 -20.04 7.75 1.57
C VAL A 297 -19.96 7.50 0.06
N TYR A 298 -19.26 6.43 -0.31
CA TYR A 298 -19.17 5.99 -1.69
C TYR A 298 -20.02 4.73 -1.88
N VAL A 299 -21.00 4.81 -2.77
CA VAL A 299 -21.85 3.66 -3.13
C VAL A 299 -21.35 3.08 -4.44
N LEU A 300 -20.78 1.88 -4.37
CA LEU A 300 -20.43 1.09 -5.53
C LEU A 300 -21.47 -0.03 -5.71
N ARG A 301 -22.16 -0.03 -6.85
CA ARG A 301 -23.03 -1.14 -7.22
C ARG A 301 -22.19 -2.26 -7.83
N VAL A 302 -22.18 -3.40 -7.17
CA VAL A 302 -21.62 -4.66 -7.70
C VAL A 302 -22.79 -5.60 -7.93
N GLN A 303 -22.89 -6.15 -9.15
CA GLN A 303 -24.06 -6.91 -9.60
C GLN A 303 -24.22 -8.22 -8.85
#